data_AF-A0A7W1Z6L8-F1
#
_entry.id   AF-A0A7W1Z6L8-F1
#
_cell.length_a   1.000
_cell.length_b   1.000
_cell.length_c   1.000
_cell.angle_alpha   90.00
_cell.angle_beta   90.00
_cell.angle_gamma   90.00
#
_symmetry.space_group_name_H-M   'P 1'
#
loop_
_entity.id
_entity.type
_entity.pdbx_description
1 polymer ?
#
loop_
_entity_poly.entity_id
_entity_poly.type
_entity_poly.pdbx_seq_one_letter_code
_entity_poly.pdbx_strand_id
1 'polypeptide(L)'
;MVDRGWSHRAHRCKRPLFQFSAGPAIRQARRGLFHARWTDAIHDEWIRTLLRNRPDLPQDRLLVLRELMDGAVPDCLVIGYEHRIEALTLPDPNDRHVLAAAIECGADTIVTWNRRDFPELVLQSLGIRQQDPDAFLVELHEAAPGLAVRAVREHRAALHRPAYSPEAYLQRLRNEQFHRFAERLQSSGGVWSTRTACSGRQRRAHSAAC
;
A
#
# COMPACT_ATOMS: atom_id res chain seq x y z
N MET A 1 10.30 18.40 -16.65
CA MET A 1 9.57 19.65 -16.34
C MET A 1 8.67 19.33 -15.16
N VAL A 2 9.11 19.70 -13.95
CA VAL A 2 8.47 19.33 -12.69
C VAL A 2 7.27 20.25 -12.49
N ASP A 3 6.08 19.67 -12.38
CA ASP A 3 4.80 20.38 -12.31
C ASP A 3 4.71 21.19 -11.00
N ARG A 4 4.70 22.52 -11.13
CA ARG A 4 4.72 23.50 -10.01
C ARG A 4 3.31 23.78 -9.45
N GLY A 5 2.43 22.78 -9.44
CA GLY A 5 1.07 22.87 -8.89
C GLY A 5 0.92 22.36 -7.45
N TRP A 6 1.97 21.75 -6.87
CA TRP A 6 1.93 21.03 -5.58
C TRP A 6 2.28 21.92 -4.36
N SER A 7 1.98 23.22 -4.41
CA SER A 7 2.47 24.19 -3.41
C SER A 7 1.45 24.54 -2.31
N HIS A 8 0.14 24.47 -2.56
CA HIS A 8 -0.88 24.98 -1.61
C HIS A 8 -1.83 23.93 -1.01
N ARG A 9 -1.62 22.63 -1.28
CA ARG A 9 -2.31 21.49 -0.64
C ARG A 9 -1.37 20.58 0.18
N ALA A 10 -0.18 21.09 0.52
CA ALA A 10 0.87 20.34 1.21
C ALA A 10 0.67 20.22 2.75
N HIS A 11 -0.41 20.75 3.32
CA HIS A 11 -0.57 20.85 4.78
C HIS A 11 -1.01 19.56 5.52
N ARG A 12 -0.93 18.37 4.90
CA ARG A 12 -1.10 17.07 5.59
C ARG A 12 -0.63 15.90 4.71
N CYS A 13 0.62 15.92 4.24
CA CYS A 13 1.18 14.76 3.56
C CYS A 13 1.41 13.65 4.61
N LYS A 14 0.55 12.63 4.63
CA LYS A 14 0.61 11.53 5.60
C LYS A 14 1.97 10.84 5.54
N ARG A 15 2.56 10.58 6.70
CA ARG A 15 3.80 9.79 6.87
C ARG A 15 3.48 8.42 7.48
N PRO A 16 3.01 7.44 6.69
CA PRO A 16 2.74 6.10 7.18
C PRO A 16 4.02 5.28 7.38
N LEU A 17 4.09 4.58 8.50
CA LEU A 17 5.08 3.54 8.74
C LEU A 17 4.46 2.15 8.51
N PHE A 18 5.06 1.32 7.64
CA PHE A 18 4.51 0.02 7.25
C PHE A 18 5.24 -1.13 7.94
N GLN A 19 4.48 -2.09 8.47
CA GLN A 19 5.05 -3.31 9.08
C GLN A 19 5.15 -4.52 8.11
N PHE A 20 4.78 -4.38 6.83
CA PHE A 20 4.72 -5.51 5.87
C PHE A 20 5.02 -5.09 4.42
N SER A 21 5.29 -6.07 3.54
CA SER A 21 5.55 -5.81 2.12
C SER A 21 4.28 -5.34 1.40
N ALA A 22 4.19 -4.04 1.09
CA ALA A 22 3.00 -3.43 0.49
C ALA A 22 3.23 -3.07 -0.98
N GLY A 23 3.24 -4.08 -1.87
CA GLY A 23 3.49 -3.91 -3.32
C GLY A 23 2.65 -2.80 -3.99
N PRO A 24 1.31 -2.75 -3.78
CA PRO A 24 0.47 -1.67 -4.29
C PRO A 24 0.72 -0.31 -3.61
N ALA A 25 1.12 -0.31 -2.34
CA ALA A 25 1.41 0.92 -1.59
C ALA A 25 2.74 1.56 -2.04
N ILE A 26 3.77 0.77 -2.36
CA ILE A 26 5.06 1.28 -2.85
C ILE A 26 4.87 2.13 -4.12
N ARG A 27 4.03 1.70 -5.07
CA ARG A 27 3.77 2.50 -6.28
C ARG A 27 3.00 3.79 -6.01
N GLN A 28 2.18 3.80 -4.97
CA GLN A 28 1.49 5.00 -4.52
C GLN A 28 2.44 5.96 -3.80
N ALA A 29 3.32 5.44 -2.94
CA ALA A 29 4.40 6.20 -2.29
C ALA A 29 5.32 6.88 -3.31
N ARG A 30 5.75 6.15 -4.34
CA ARG A 30 6.55 6.68 -5.47
C ARG A 30 5.90 7.86 -6.19
N ARG A 31 4.59 7.97 -6.13
CA ARG A 31 3.81 9.03 -6.78
C ARG A 31 3.56 10.22 -5.85
N GLY A 32 4.15 10.23 -4.65
CA GLY A 32 3.99 11.30 -3.66
C GLY A 32 2.62 11.30 -2.99
N LEU A 33 1.85 10.21 -3.07
CA LEU A 33 0.56 10.12 -2.37
C LEU A 33 0.74 10.11 -0.84
N PHE A 34 1.89 9.64 -0.38
CA PHE A 34 2.31 9.65 1.02
C PHE A 34 3.83 9.44 1.11
N HIS A 35 4.40 9.76 2.26
CA HIS A 35 5.82 9.49 2.55
C HIS A 35 5.95 8.20 3.35
N ALA A 36 6.20 7.09 2.67
CA ALA A 36 6.39 5.80 3.33
C ALA A 36 7.65 5.84 4.18
N ARG A 37 7.58 5.33 5.41
CA ARG A 37 8.71 5.20 6.32
C ARG A 37 8.85 3.76 6.81
N TRP A 38 10.08 3.31 7.02
CA TRP A 38 10.39 2.01 7.62
C TRP A 38 11.82 2.00 8.17
N THR A 39 12.16 0.94 8.91
CA THR A 39 13.49 0.73 9.49
C THR A 39 14.09 -0.57 8.96
N ASP A 40 15.39 -0.75 9.16
CA ASP A 40 16.06 -2.02 8.90
C ASP A 40 15.46 -3.15 9.76
N ALA A 41 15.12 -2.87 11.02
CA ALA A 41 14.49 -3.86 11.90
C ALA A 41 13.13 -4.34 11.37
N ILE A 42 12.32 -3.43 10.82
CA ILE A 42 11.05 -3.78 10.16
C ILE A 42 11.32 -4.66 8.94
N HIS A 43 12.34 -4.33 8.14
CA HIS A 43 12.74 -5.17 7.02
C HIS A 43 13.10 -6.58 7.45
N ASP A 44 13.95 -6.69 8.45
CA ASP A 44 14.42 -7.97 8.98
C ASP A 44 13.26 -8.79 9.58
N GLU A 45 12.29 -8.13 10.20
CA GLU A 45 11.12 -8.77 10.80
C GLU A 45 10.19 -9.41 9.75
N TRP A 46 9.81 -8.68 8.71
CA TRP A 46 8.93 -9.26 7.68
C TRP A 46 9.68 -10.31 6.85
N ILE A 47 10.98 -10.14 6.58
CA ILE A 47 11.80 -11.15 5.87
C ILE A 47 11.86 -12.44 6.68
N ARG A 48 12.17 -12.36 7.99
CA ARG A 48 12.21 -13.54 8.87
C ARG A 48 10.84 -14.22 8.96
N THR A 49 9.78 -13.45 9.11
CA THR A 49 8.41 -14.01 9.17
C THR A 49 8.00 -14.67 7.86
N LEU A 50 8.35 -14.08 6.72
CA LEU A 50 8.06 -14.65 5.42
C LEU A 50 8.83 -15.95 5.20
N LEU A 51 10.13 -16.01 5.50
CA LEU A 51 10.94 -17.23 5.39
C LEU A 51 10.47 -18.34 6.33
N ARG A 52 10.00 -17.99 7.53
CA ARG A 52 9.40 -18.97 8.46
C ARG A 52 8.13 -19.61 7.87
N ASN A 53 7.29 -18.81 7.20
CA ASN A 53 6.03 -19.27 6.64
C ASN A 53 6.19 -19.89 5.23
N ARG A 54 7.25 -19.53 4.51
CA ARG A 54 7.57 -19.93 3.14
C ARG A 54 9.07 -20.22 3.02
N PRO A 55 9.56 -21.31 3.63
CA PRO A 55 10.98 -21.67 3.59
C PRO A 55 11.47 -22.05 2.19
N ASP A 56 10.56 -22.24 1.25
CA ASP A 56 10.84 -22.43 -0.18
C ASP A 56 11.36 -21.18 -0.89
N LEU A 57 11.21 -19.99 -0.27
CA LEU A 57 11.62 -18.74 -0.89
C LEU A 57 13.13 -18.50 -0.75
N PRO A 58 13.81 -18.13 -1.85
CA PRO A 58 15.22 -17.78 -1.83
C PRO A 58 15.46 -16.44 -1.09
N GLN A 59 16.22 -16.48 0.01
CA GLN A 59 16.48 -15.31 0.88
C GLN A 59 17.14 -14.15 0.13
N ASP A 60 18.06 -14.43 -0.80
CA ASP A 60 18.71 -13.45 -1.67
C ASP A 60 17.70 -12.62 -2.48
N ARG A 61 16.61 -13.24 -2.94
CA ARG A 61 15.53 -12.50 -3.63
C ARG A 61 14.82 -11.51 -2.71
N LEU A 62 14.68 -11.84 -1.42
CA LEU A 62 14.04 -10.96 -0.44
C LEU A 62 14.93 -9.77 -0.10
N LEU A 63 16.24 -9.97 -0.03
CA LEU A 63 17.21 -8.89 0.15
C LEU A 63 17.24 -7.94 -1.05
N VAL A 64 17.23 -8.47 -2.28
CA VAL A 64 17.08 -7.64 -3.49
C VAL A 64 15.75 -6.87 -3.47
N LEU A 65 14.67 -7.48 -2.99
CA LEU A 65 13.38 -6.78 -2.87
C LEU A 65 13.45 -5.62 -1.88
N ARG A 66 14.14 -5.78 -0.73
CA ARG A 66 14.41 -4.69 0.21
C ARG A 66 15.14 -3.53 -0.47
N GLU A 67 16.24 -3.79 -1.16
CA GLU A 67 17.00 -2.75 -1.87
C GLU A 67 16.15 -2.03 -2.92
N LEU A 68 15.28 -2.76 -3.64
CA LEU A 68 14.34 -2.18 -4.59
C LEU A 68 13.26 -1.32 -3.92
N MET A 69 12.85 -1.65 -2.69
CA MET A 69 11.92 -0.83 -1.90
C MET A 69 12.60 0.47 -1.46
N ASP A 70 13.82 0.37 -0.90
CA ASP A 70 14.62 1.51 -0.43
C ASP A 70 14.92 2.48 -1.57
N GLY A 71 15.38 1.96 -2.72
CA GLY A 71 15.66 2.76 -3.91
C GLY A 71 14.40 3.32 -4.60
N ALA A 72 13.22 2.78 -4.30
CA ALA A 72 11.97 3.27 -4.89
C ALA A 72 11.41 4.50 -4.16
N VAL A 73 11.58 4.62 -2.84
CA VAL A 73 10.93 5.65 -2.04
C VAL A 73 11.99 6.56 -1.40
N PRO A 74 12.06 7.85 -1.80
CA PRO A 74 12.97 8.81 -1.18
C PRO A 74 12.71 8.96 0.32
N ASP A 75 13.79 9.11 1.09
CA ASP A 75 13.78 9.36 2.55
C ASP A 75 12.98 8.32 3.35
N CYS A 76 12.87 7.09 2.87
CA CYS A 76 12.06 6.05 3.50
C CYS A 76 12.68 5.47 4.78
N LEU A 77 14.01 5.32 4.81
CA LEU A 77 14.70 4.68 5.91
C LEU A 77 14.79 5.62 7.12
N VAL A 78 14.33 5.12 8.27
CA VAL A 78 14.39 5.80 9.56
C VAL A 78 15.54 5.19 10.37
N ILE A 79 16.42 6.05 10.87
CA ILE A 79 17.59 5.70 11.66
C ILE A 79 17.59 6.50 12.97
N GLY A 80 18.35 6.04 13.97
CA GLY A 80 18.54 6.79 15.22
C GLY A 80 17.35 6.71 16.18
N TYR A 81 16.37 5.84 15.94
CA TYR A 81 15.19 5.68 16.79
C TYR A 81 15.47 4.81 18.03
N GLU A 82 16.58 4.09 18.07
CA GLU A 82 16.89 3.04 19.03
C GLU A 82 16.89 3.55 20.48
N HIS A 83 17.36 4.78 20.69
CA HIS A 83 17.42 5.44 22.00
C HIS A 83 16.03 5.66 22.64
N ARG A 84 14.94 5.54 21.88
CA ARG A 84 13.57 5.70 22.38
C ARG A 84 12.95 4.38 22.82
N ILE A 85 13.48 3.24 22.39
CA ILE A 85 12.83 1.93 22.54
C ILE A 85 12.58 1.60 24.01
N GLU A 86 13.58 1.82 24.87
CA GLU A 86 13.51 1.46 26.29
C GLU A 86 12.49 2.29 27.07
N ALA A 87 12.25 3.53 26.65
CA ALA A 87 11.31 4.45 27.30
C ALA A 87 9.85 4.21 26.91
N LEU A 88 9.59 3.38 25.89
CA LEU A 88 8.25 3.10 25.41
C LEU A 88 7.67 1.86 26.08
N THR A 89 6.37 1.90 26.33
CA THR A 89 5.60 0.77 26.86
C THR A 89 4.46 0.46 25.89
N LEU A 90 4.50 -0.74 25.33
CA LEU A 90 3.45 -1.31 24.49
C LEU A 90 3.07 -2.69 25.00
N PRO A 91 1.87 -3.21 24.64
CA PRO A 91 1.48 -4.57 24.99
C PRO A 91 2.48 -5.64 24.52
N ASP A 92 3.05 -5.47 23.32
CA ASP A 92 4.16 -6.28 22.83
C ASP A 92 5.48 -5.47 22.91
N PRO A 93 6.47 -5.92 23.70
CA PRO A 93 7.78 -5.29 23.76
C PRO A 93 8.53 -5.24 22.42
N ASN A 94 8.23 -6.14 21.48
CA ASN A 94 8.83 -6.16 20.16
C ASN A 94 8.29 -5.03 19.27
N ASP A 95 7.06 -4.56 19.47
CA ASP A 95 6.50 -3.45 18.68
C ASP A 95 7.05 -2.07 19.07
N ARG A 96 7.80 -1.99 20.17
CA ARG A 96 8.38 -0.71 20.64
C ARG A 96 9.32 -0.09 19.61
N HIS A 97 10.03 -0.88 18.82
CA HIS A 97 10.92 -0.37 17.77
C HIS A 97 10.13 0.37 16.67
N VAL A 98 8.92 -0.10 16.38
CA VAL A 98 8.01 0.48 15.37
C VAL A 98 7.50 1.83 15.85
N LEU A 99 7.06 1.92 17.11
CA LEU A 99 6.61 3.17 17.70
C LEU A 99 7.77 4.16 17.88
N ALA A 100 8.95 3.69 18.30
CA ALA A 100 10.16 4.52 18.38
C ALA A 100 10.49 5.15 17.03
N ALA A 101 10.47 4.37 15.95
CA ALA A 101 10.70 4.85 14.60
C ALA A 101 9.62 5.83 14.15
N ALA A 102 8.35 5.56 14.47
CA ALA A 102 7.25 6.46 14.16
C ALA A 102 7.43 7.84 14.84
N ILE A 103 7.87 7.87 16.09
CA ILE A 103 8.19 9.11 16.80
C ILE A 103 9.39 9.81 16.14
N GLU A 104 10.47 9.08 15.87
CA GLU A 104 11.72 9.65 15.33
C GLU A 104 11.53 10.32 13.97
N CYS A 105 10.73 9.72 13.07
CA CYS A 105 10.45 10.30 11.75
C CYS A 105 9.24 11.26 11.72
N GLY A 106 8.57 11.46 12.85
CA GLY A 106 7.34 12.24 12.95
C GLY A 106 6.23 11.67 12.06
N ALA A 107 6.00 10.36 12.15
CA ALA A 107 4.94 9.67 11.42
C ALA A 107 3.56 10.02 12.00
N ASP A 108 2.63 10.45 11.16
CA ASP A 108 1.26 10.71 11.61
C ASP A 108 0.45 9.41 11.74
N THR A 109 0.91 8.30 11.16
CA THR A 109 0.15 7.05 11.09
C THR A 109 1.04 5.81 11.12
N ILE A 110 0.71 4.83 11.96
CA ILE A 110 1.25 3.47 11.88
C ILE A 110 0.25 2.62 11.09
N VAL A 111 0.68 2.04 9.98
CA VAL A 111 -0.16 1.19 9.12
C VAL A 111 0.11 -0.28 9.46
N THR A 112 -0.86 -0.92 10.12
CA THR A 112 -0.71 -2.28 10.66
C THR A 112 -2.03 -3.05 10.64
N TRP A 113 -1.93 -4.36 10.38
CA TRP A 113 -3.07 -5.27 10.59
C TRP A 113 -3.34 -5.52 12.08
N ASN A 114 -2.31 -5.51 12.93
CA ASN A 114 -2.44 -5.89 14.34
C ASN A 114 -2.64 -4.67 15.26
N ARG A 115 -3.82 -4.04 15.14
CA ARG A 115 -4.15 -2.80 15.85
C ARG A 115 -4.20 -2.87 17.39
N ARG A 116 -4.18 -4.08 17.97
CA ARG A 116 -4.14 -4.24 19.43
C ARG A 116 -2.74 -3.98 20.01
N ASP A 117 -1.70 -4.11 19.19
CA ASP A 117 -0.31 -3.91 19.62
C ASP A 117 0.02 -2.41 19.73
N PHE A 118 -0.81 -1.55 19.12
CA PHE A 118 -0.70 -0.10 19.16
C PHE A 118 -1.97 0.54 19.74
N PRO A 119 -2.20 0.43 21.07
CA PRO A 119 -3.41 0.96 21.69
C PRO A 119 -3.58 2.46 21.41
N GLU A 120 -4.77 2.85 20.96
CA GLU A 120 -5.09 4.23 20.58
C GLU A 120 -4.80 5.21 21.73
N LEU A 121 -5.09 4.83 22.98
CA LEU A 121 -4.81 5.66 24.16
C LEU A 121 -3.32 6.01 24.31
N VAL A 122 -2.42 5.10 23.93
CA VAL A 122 -0.96 5.36 23.96
C VAL A 122 -0.59 6.31 22.82
N LEU A 123 -1.08 6.03 21.61
CA LEU A 123 -0.71 6.76 20.41
C LEU A 123 -1.24 8.21 20.38
N GLN A 124 -2.44 8.45 20.92
CA GLN A 124 -3.06 9.78 20.92
C GLN A 124 -2.20 10.84 21.62
N SER A 125 -1.54 10.48 22.72
CA SER A 125 -0.63 11.38 23.43
C SER A 125 0.58 11.82 22.61
N LEU A 126 0.92 11.04 21.57
CA LEU A 126 2.05 11.26 20.67
C LEU A 126 1.61 11.90 19.34
N GLY A 127 0.31 12.15 19.15
CA GLY A 127 -0.24 12.64 17.88
C GLY A 127 -0.19 11.60 16.74
N ILE A 128 0.01 10.32 17.08
CA ILE A 128 0.09 9.21 16.13
C ILE A 128 -1.28 8.52 16.12
N ARG A 129 -1.74 8.05 14.96
CA ARG A 129 -2.89 7.15 14.87
C ARG A 129 -2.47 5.80 14.30
N GLN A 130 -3.22 4.77 14.58
CA GLN A 130 -3.08 3.50 13.87
C GLN A 130 -4.16 3.33 12.80
N GLN A 131 -3.84 2.62 11.72
CA GLN A 131 -4.80 2.33 10.66
C GLN A 131 -4.56 0.97 10.04
N ASP A 132 -5.64 0.25 9.73
CA ASP A 132 -5.52 -0.97 8.95
C ASP A 132 -5.15 -0.65 7.48
N PRO A 133 -4.35 -1.51 6.83
CA PRO A 133 -3.88 -1.28 5.46
C PRO A 133 -5.00 -1.11 4.43
N ASP A 134 -6.10 -1.86 4.54
CA ASP A 134 -7.23 -1.78 3.62
C ASP A 134 -7.91 -0.40 3.72
N ALA A 135 -8.22 0.06 4.94
CA ALA A 135 -8.74 1.40 5.18
C ALA A 135 -7.78 2.50 4.74
N PHE A 136 -6.47 2.33 4.94
CA PHE A 136 -5.47 3.29 4.47
C PHE A 136 -5.49 3.45 2.94
N LEU A 137 -5.56 2.34 2.20
CA LEU A 137 -5.65 2.39 0.74
C LEU A 137 -6.97 2.99 0.24
N VAL A 138 -8.08 2.73 0.93
CA VAL A 138 -9.37 3.40 0.64
C VAL A 138 -9.24 4.90 0.84
N GLU A 139 -8.67 5.35 1.95
CA GLU A 139 -8.49 6.77 2.24
C GLU A 139 -7.60 7.47 1.19
N LEU A 140 -6.52 6.82 0.75
CA LEU A 140 -5.69 7.33 -0.35
C LEU A 140 -6.47 7.44 -1.66
N HIS A 141 -7.30 6.44 -1.97
CA HIS A 141 -8.14 6.48 -3.15
C HIS A 141 -9.19 7.58 -3.08
N GLU A 142 -9.79 7.82 -1.92
CA GLU A 142 -10.75 8.92 -1.76
C GLU A 142 -10.09 10.30 -1.89
N ALA A 143 -8.88 10.45 -1.37
CA ALA A 143 -8.10 11.67 -1.49
C ALA A 143 -7.64 11.94 -2.94
N ALA A 144 -7.30 10.89 -3.70
CA ALA A 144 -6.80 11.03 -5.07
C ALA A 144 -7.16 9.83 -5.97
N PRO A 145 -8.43 9.68 -6.40
CA PRO A 145 -8.91 8.49 -7.09
C PRO A 145 -8.13 8.17 -8.37
N GLY A 146 -7.80 9.20 -9.18
CA GLY A 146 -7.07 9.03 -10.43
C GLY A 146 -5.64 8.51 -10.24
N LEU A 147 -4.93 9.00 -9.22
CA LEU A 147 -3.57 8.55 -8.92
C LEU A 147 -3.56 7.15 -8.33
N ALA A 148 -4.51 6.84 -7.43
CA ALA A 148 -4.67 5.51 -6.87
C ALA A 148 -4.98 4.47 -7.95
N VAL A 149 -5.97 4.72 -8.81
CA VAL A 149 -6.31 3.82 -9.93
C VAL A 149 -5.12 3.61 -10.87
N ARG A 150 -4.39 4.68 -11.22
CA ARG A 150 -3.20 4.57 -12.08
C ARG A 150 -2.11 3.72 -11.43
N ALA A 151 -1.80 3.95 -10.15
CA ALA A 151 -0.79 3.20 -9.43
C ALA A 151 -1.13 1.70 -9.38
N VAL A 152 -2.40 1.38 -9.16
CA VAL A 152 -2.88 -0.01 -9.15
C VAL A 152 -2.80 -0.64 -10.54
N ARG A 153 -3.15 0.08 -11.61
CA ARG A 153 -3.01 -0.44 -12.99
C ARG A 153 -1.57 -0.77 -13.33
N GLU A 154 -0.64 0.11 -12.98
CA GLU A 154 0.78 -0.12 -13.19
C GLU A 154 1.32 -1.26 -12.33
N HIS A 155 0.80 -1.41 -11.11
CA HIS A 155 1.11 -2.57 -10.28
C HIS A 155 0.67 -3.87 -10.93
N ARG A 156 -0.61 -3.95 -11.35
CA ARG A 156 -1.14 -5.11 -12.06
C ARG A 156 -0.34 -5.41 -13.33
N ALA A 157 -0.02 -4.38 -14.12
CA ALA A 157 0.70 -4.54 -15.37
C ALA A 157 2.11 -5.11 -15.18
N ALA A 158 2.79 -4.78 -14.08
CA ALA A 158 4.13 -5.28 -13.76
C ALA A 158 4.13 -6.70 -13.19
N LEU A 159 2.98 -7.25 -12.79
CA LEU A 159 2.84 -8.66 -12.40
C LEU A 159 2.77 -9.50 -13.69
N HIS A 160 3.92 -9.94 -14.18
CA HIS A 160 4.02 -10.63 -15.46
C HIS A 160 3.91 -12.16 -15.37
N ARG A 161 3.89 -12.75 -14.16
CA ARG A 161 3.82 -14.21 -13.94
C ARG A 161 3.05 -14.57 -12.67
N PRO A 162 1.74 -14.86 -12.75
CA PRO A 162 0.87 -14.78 -13.93
C PRO A 162 0.46 -13.34 -14.26
N ALA A 163 0.09 -13.09 -15.52
CA ALA A 163 -0.59 -11.85 -15.89
C ALA A 163 -2.01 -11.85 -15.32
N TYR A 164 -2.39 -10.78 -14.62
CA TYR A 164 -3.70 -10.67 -13.99
C TYR A 164 -4.68 -9.85 -14.84
N SER A 165 -5.87 -10.43 -15.12
CA SER A 165 -7.02 -9.63 -15.55
C SER A 165 -7.43 -8.65 -14.45
N PRO A 166 -8.22 -7.60 -14.76
CA PRO A 166 -8.79 -6.73 -13.72
C PRO A 166 -9.51 -7.50 -12.61
N GLU A 167 -10.33 -8.48 -12.98
CA GLU A 167 -11.15 -9.29 -12.07
C GLU A 167 -10.28 -10.20 -11.21
N ALA A 168 -9.31 -10.89 -11.83
CA ALA A 168 -8.38 -11.76 -11.13
C ALA A 168 -7.52 -10.96 -10.13
N TYR A 169 -7.16 -9.72 -10.48
CA TYR A 169 -6.43 -8.83 -9.58
C TYR A 169 -7.28 -8.35 -8.40
N LEU A 170 -8.55 -7.97 -8.65
CA LEU A 170 -9.48 -7.61 -7.57
C LEU A 170 -9.72 -8.80 -6.63
N GLN A 171 -9.84 -10.02 -7.17
CA GLN A 171 -9.99 -11.22 -6.35
C GLN A 171 -8.73 -11.50 -5.53
N ARG A 172 -7.55 -11.29 -6.10
CA ARG A 172 -6.29 -11.39 -5.36
C ARG A 172 -6.26 -10.41 -4.19
N LEU A 173 -6.64 -9.15 -4.39
CA LEU A 173 -6.72 -8.15 -3.31
C LEU A 173 -7.63 -8.62 -2.16
N ARG A 174 -8.82 -9.18 -2.48
CA ARG A 174 -9.72 -9.73 -1.46
C ARG A 174 -9.08 -10.87 -0.68
N ASN A 175 -8.41 -11.80 -1.37
CA ASN A 175 -7.71 -12.91 -0.73
C ASN A 175 -6.56 -12.42 0.18
N GLU A 176 -5.98 -11.26 -0.13
CA GLU A 176 -4.96 -10.56 0.67
C GLU A 176 -5.58 -9.58 1.69
N GLN A 177 -6.86 -9.73 2.03
CA GLN A 177 -7.62 -8.95 3.03
C GLN A 177 -7.98 -7.50 2.64
N PHE A 178 -7.66 -7.05 1.42
CA PHE A 178 -7.97 -5.71 0.90
C PHE A 178 -9.40 -5.61 0.30
N HIS A 179 -10.41 -5.98 1.09
CA HIS A 179 -11.79 -6.10 0.63
C HIS A 179 -12.40 -4.74 0.25
N ARG A 180 -12.29 -3.75 1.14
CA ARG A 180 -12.89 -2.43 0.95
C ARG A 180 -12.22 -1.68 -0.19
N PHE A 181 -10.89 -1.80 -0.30
CA PHE A 181 -10.15 -1.19 -1.39
C PHE A 181 -10.53 -1.82 -2.74
N ALA A 182 -10.70 -3.14 -2.80
CA ALA A 182 -11.16 -3.82 -4.01
C ALA A 182 -12.57 -3.35 -4.44
N GLU A 183 -13.50 -3.21 -3.49
CA GLU A 183 -14.84 -2.66 -3.75
C GLU A 183 -14.79 -1.22 -4.26
N ARG A 184 -13.91 -0.40 -3.67
CA ARG A 184 -13.75 1.00 -4.06
C ARG A 184 -13.19 1.14 -5.48
N LEU A 185 -12.21 0.31 -5.85
CA LEU A 185 -11.67 0.24 -7.21
C LEU A 185 -12.74 -0.20 -8.22
N GLN A 186 -13.55 -1.20 -7.88
CA GLN A 186 -14.63 -1.71 -8.74
C GLN A 186 -15.72 -0.65 -8.98
N SER A 187 -16.05 0.13 -7.95
CA SER A 187 -17.08 1.18 -7.99
C SER A 187 -16.65 2.43 -8.75
N SER A 188 -15.35 2.66 -8.91
CA SER A 188 -14.77 3.85 -9.57
C SER A 188 -14.80 3.74 -11.11
N GLY A 189 -15.95 3.35 -11.65
CA GLY A 189 -16.19 2.89 -13.03
C GLY A 189 -15.43 3.60 -14.16
N GLY A 190 -15.01 2.81 -15.15
CA GLY A 190 -14.43 3.25 -16.43
C GLY A 190 -13.28 2.37 -16.94
N VAL A 191 -12.51 1.77 -16.02
CA VAL A 191 -11.29 0.97 -16.34
C VAL A 191 -11.28 -0.42 -15.70
N TRP A 192 -12.16 -0.65 -14.73
CA TRP A 192 -12.31 -1.92 -14.01
C TRP A 192 -13.56 -2.71 -14.39
N SER A 193 -14.47 -2.15 -15.21
CA SER A 193 -15.69 -2.85 -15.64
C SER A 193 -15.54 -3.42 -17.04
N THR A 194 -15.92 -4.69 -17.21
CA THR A 194 -15.95 -5.46 -18.46
C THR A 194 -17.07 -5.06 -19.42
N ARG A 195 -17.54 -3.81 -19.41
CA ARG A 195 -18.46 -3.36 -20.46
C ARG A 195 -17.68 -3.03 -21.73
N THR A 196 -17.15 -4.08 -22.36
CA THR A 196 -17.09 -4.15 -23.82
C THR A 196 -18.53 -4.06 -24.29
N ALA A 197 -18.98 -2.87 -24.65
CA ALA A 197 -20.14 -2.73 -25.52
C ALA A 197 -19.72 -3.33 -26.87
N CYS A 198 -19.87 -4.64 -27.00
CA CYS A 198 -19.95 -5.29 -28.29
C CYS A 198 -21.28 -4.80 -28.87
N SER A 199 -21.24 -3.66 -29.57
CA SER A 199 -22.37 -3.19 -30.36
C SER A 199 -22.56 -4.20 -31.48
N GLY A 200 -23.41 -5.20 -31.21
CA GLY A 200 -23.93 -6.12 -32.19
C GLY A 200 -24.56 -5.30 -33.29
N ARG A 201 -23.85 -5.18 -34.41
CA ARG A 201 -24.38 -4.62 -35.65
C ARG A 201 -25.42 -5.63 -36.13
N GLN A 202 -26.69 -5.38 -35.82
CA GLN A 202 -27.82 -6.14 -36.34
C GLN A 202 -27.72 -6.13 -37.87
N ARG A 203 -27.34 -7.27 -38.46
CA ARG A 203 -27.56 -7.51 -39.88
C ARG A 203 -29.07 -7.63 -40.06
N ARG A 204 -29.69 -6.61 -40.67
CA ARG A 204 -31.01 -6.76 -41.26
C ARG A 204 -30.88 -7.74 -42.41
N ALA A 205 -31.43 -8.94 -42.24
CA ALA A 205 -31.80 -9.78 -43.37
C ALA A 205 -33.01 -9.13 -44.06
N HIS A 206 -32.80 -8.53 -45.22
CA HIS A 206 -33.86 -8.35 -46.19
C HIS A 206 -33.69 -9.47 -47.23
N SER A 207 -34.51 -10.51 -47.07
CA SER A 207 -34.84 -11.42 -48.14
C SER A 207 -35.96 -10.74 -48.95
N ALA A 208 -35.69 -10.44 -50.22
CA ALA A 208 -36.72 -10.10 -51.20
C ALA A 208 -36.56 -11.09 -52.34
N ALA A 209 -37.67 -11.77 -52.62
CA ALA A 209 -37.85 -12.81 -53.61
C ALA A 209 -37.64 -12.29 -55.05
N CYS A 210 -37.10 -13.16 -55.90
CA CYS A 210 -37.47 -13.23 -57.31
C CYS A 210 -38.50 -14.36 -57.47
#